data_AF-A0A538N049-F1
#
_entry.id   AF-A0A538N049-F1
#
_cell.length_a   1.000
_cell.length_b   1.000
_cell.length_c   1.000
_cell.angle_alpha   90.00
_cell.angle_beta   90.00
_cell.angle_gamma   90.00
#
_symmetry.space_group_name_H-M   'P 1'
#
loop_
_entity.id
_entity.type
_entity.pdbx_description
1 polymer ?
#
loop_
_entity_poly.entity_id
_entity_poly.type
_entity_poly.pdbx_seq_one_letter_code
_entity_poly.pdbx_strand_id
1 'polypeptide(L)'
;MVTDLGTHTTRTVTTQAINTRYMFRGGFIGDYTDMAVGSDNVAHPLWTDTNNAQRAFWFYGTNFGGILVSQQDVVTVRVNY
;
A
#
# COMPACT_ATOMS: atom_id res chain seq x y z
N MET A 1 -8.14 8.14 6.65
CA MET A 1 -8.59 9.54 6.44
C MET A 1 -7.64 10.44 7.19
N VAL A 2 -7.48 11.69 6.74
CA VAL A 2 -6.67 12.71 7.42
C VAL A 2 -7.57 13.89 7.76
N THR A 3 -7.38 14.45 8.95
CA THR A 3 -8.08 15.64 9.43
C THR A 3 -7.06 16.72 9.76
N ASP A 4 -7.23 17.90 9.16
CA ASP A 4 -6.51 19.10 9.53
C ASP A 4 -7.23 19.76 10.72
N LEU A 5 -6.51 19.96 11.82
CA LEU A 5 -7.04 20.53 13.06
C LEU A 5 -7.14 22.07 13.02
N GLY A 6 -6.37 22.74 12.17
CA GLY A 6 -6.47 24.20 11.98
C GLY A 6 -7.69 24.59 11.18
N THR A 7 -7.94 23.88 10.07
CA THR A 7 -9.09 24.14 9.18
C THR A 7 -10.32 23.29 9.50
N HIS A 8 -10.20 22.30 10.39
CA HIS A 8 -11.25 21.31 10.71
C HIS A 8 -11.73 20.51 9.48
N THR A 9 -10.93 20.48 8.41
CA THR A 9 -11.28 19.77 7.18
C THR A 9 -10.83 18.31 7.25
N THR A 10 -11.72 17.39 6.88
CA THR A 10 -11.42 15.96 6.79
C THR A 10 -11.44 15.49 5.35
N ARG A 11 -10.46 14.65 4.96
CA ARG A 11 -10.35 14.08 3.61
C ARG A 11 -10.03 12.58 3.62
N THR A 12 -10.65 11.88 2.69
CA THR A 12 -10.35 10.46 2.41
C THR A 12 -9.08 10.36 1.56
N VAL A 13 -8.10 9.60 2.03
CA VAL A 13 -6.77 9.49 1.41
C VAL A 13 -6.71 8.39 0.35
N THR A 14 -7.50 7.33 0.50
CA THR A 14 -7.65 6.28 -0.52
C THR A 14 -9.05 5.68 -0.40
N THR A 15 -9.63 5.32 -1.53
CA THR A 15 -10.83 4.48 -1.62
C THR A 15 -10.49 3.07 -2.10
N GLN A 16 -9.21 2.75 -2.27
CA GLN A 16 -8.79 1.42 -2.67
C GLN A 16 -9.10 0.42 -1.57
N ALA A 17 -9.63 -0.74 -1.97
CA ALA A 17 -9.87 -1.83 -1.04
C ALA A 17 -8.53 -2.42 -0.59
N ILE A 18 -8.31 -2.48 0.71
CA ILE A 18 -7.21 -3.26 1.28
C ILE A 18 -7.65 -4.72 1.19
N ASN A 19 -6.98 -5.49 0.35
CA ASN A 19 -7.29 -6.90 0.13
C ASN A 19 -6.00 -7.70 0.19
N THR A 20 -5.54 -7.97 1.41
CA THR A 20 -4.37 -8.80 1.62
C THR A 20 -4.81 -10.24 1.82
N ARG A 21 -4.45 -11.13 0.88
CA ARG A 21 -4.85 -12.54 0.95
C ARG A 21 -3.68 -13.51 0.83
N TYR A 22 -2.70 -13.23 -0.02
CA TYR A 22 -1.59 -14.15 -0.30
C TYR A 22 -0.37 -13.44 -0.92
N MET A 23 0.82 -14.00 -0.70
CA MET A 23 2.08 -13.57 -1.34
C MET A 23 2.54 -14.57 -2.42
N PHE A 24 3.79 -15.08 -2.37
CA PHE A 24 4.46 -16.05 -3.28
C PHE A 24 3.76 -17.42 -3.47
N ARG A 25 2.43 -17.52 -3.22
CA ARG A 25 1.55 -18.71 -3.11
C ARG A 25 1.24 -19.17 -1.68
N GLY A 26 1.62 -18.39 -0.66
CA GLY A 26 1.33 -18.65 0.76
C GLY A 26 -0.04 -18.14 1.22
N GLY A 27 -0.40 -18.43 2.48
CA GLY A 27 -1.64 -17.96 3.10
C GLY A 27 -1.65 -16.46 3.42
N PHE A 28 -2.61 -16.05 4.25
CA PHE A 28 -2.77 -14.67 4.70
C PHE A 28 -1.49 -14.14 5.35
N ILE A 29 -1.04 -12.97 4.90
CA ILE A 29 0.19 -12.33 5.37
C ILE A 29 -0.06 -11.13 6.30
N GLY A 30 -1.33 -10.79 6.59
CA GLY A 30 -1.68 -9.64 7.42
C GLY A 30 -2.16 -8.44 6.60
N ASP A 31 -3.07 -7.64 7.16
CA ASP A 31 -3.45 -6.33 6.60
C ASP A 31 -2.64 -5.25 7.31
N TYR A 32 -1.47 -4.90 6.76
CA TYR A 32 -0.68 -3.80 7.29
C TYR A 32 -1.15 -2.50 6.67
N THR A 33 -1.48 -1.53 7.53
CA THR A 33 -1.77 -0.16 7.13
C THR A 33 -0.95 0.81 7.97
N ASP A 34 -0.42 1.84 7.33
CA ASP A 34 0.27 2.95 7.96
C ASP A 34 0.00 4.24 7.18
N MET A 35 0.33 5.38 7.76
CA MET A 35 0.18 6.68 7.10
C MET A 35 1.11 7.71 7.71
N ALA A 36 1.85 8.41 6.85
CA ALA A 36 2.64 9.58 7.23
C ALA A 36 2.07 10.86 6.59
N VAL A 37 2.27 12.00 7.25
CA VAL A 37 1.93 13.33 6.75
C VAL A 37 3.20 14.17 6.72
N GLY A 38 3.55 14.69 5.55
CA GLY A 38 4.68 15.59 5.35
C GLY A 38 4.38 17.02 5.77
N SER A 39 5.42 17.81 6.03
CA SER A 39 5.33 19.25 6.31
C SER A 39 4.87 20.08 5.10
N ASP A 40 4.79 19.45 3.92
CA ASP A 40 4.21 19.97 2.69
C ASP A 40 2.70 19.69 2.58
N ASN A 41 2.07 19.24 3.68
CA ASN A 41 0.68 18.82 3.77
C ASN A 41 0.34 17.68 2.78
N VAL A 42 1.28 16.78 2.48
CA VAL A 42 1.01 15.59 1.66
C VAL A 42 0.88 14.35 2.54
N ALA A 43 -0.19 13.58 2.33
CA ALA A 43 -0.41 12.30 3.01
C ALA A 43 0.14 11.13 2.18
N HIS A 44 0.88 10.25 2.84
CA HIS A 44 1.48 9.04 2.27
C HIS A 44 0.89 7.81 2.96
N PRO A 45 -0.26 7.30 2.51
CA PRO A 45 -0.79 6.05 3.03
C PRO A 45 0.05 4.87 2.54
N LEU A 46 0.25 3.91 3.41
CA LEU A 46 0.84 2.62 3.10
C LEU A 46 -0.19 1.56 3.44
N TRP A 47 -0.46 0.66 2.50
CA TRP A 47 -1.22 -0.54 2.80
C TRP A 47 -0.62 -1.74 2.08
N THR A 48 -1.05 -2.93 2.48
CA THR A 48 -0.71 -4.14 1.75
C THR A 48 -1.83 -4.42 0.76
N ASP A 49 -1.52 -4.36 -0.54
CA ASP A 49 -2.41 -4.83 -1.60
C ASP A 49 -1.77 -6.05 -2.26
N THR A 50 -2.53 -7.12 -2.44
CA THR A 50 -2.07 -8.35 -3.12
C THR A 50 -2.91 -8.67 -4.35
N ASN A 51 -3.72 -7.73 -4.85
CA ASN A 51 -4.51 -7.94 -6.06
C ASN A 51 -3.68 -7.84 -7.34
N ASN A 52 -2.59 -7.06 -7.33
CA ASN A 52 -1.76 -6.85 -8.50
C ASN A 52 -0.67 -7.94 -8.60
N ALA A 53 -0.86 -8.86 -9.54
CA ALA A 53 0.10 -9.94 -9.78
C ALA A 53 1.23 -9.45 -10.70
N GLN A 54 2.46 -9.58 -10.25
CA GLN A 54 3.68 -9.26 -10.99
C GLN A 54 4.61 -10.45 -11.09
N ARG A 55 5.48 -10.48 -12.10
CA ARG A 55 6.45 -11.57 -12.28
C ARG A 55 7.66 -11.35 -11.38
N ALA A 56 7.86 -12.25 -10.42
CA ALA A 56 9.07 -12.29 -9.63
C ALA A 56 10.10 -13.23 -10.27
N PHE A 57 11.24 -12.67 -10.68
CA PHE A 57 12.39 -13.44 -11.15
C PHE A 57 13.38 -13.70 -10.04
N TRP A 58 13.69 -12.70 -9.21
CA TRP A 58 14.63 -12.81 -8.11
C TRP A 58 14.02 -12.26 -6.82
N PHE A 59 14.16 -13.00 -5.72
CA PHE A 59 13.72 -12.58 -4.38
C PHE A 59 14.64 -13.20 -3.33
N TYR A 60 15.20 -12.37 -2.44
CA TYR A 60 16.23 -12.76 -1.45
C TYR A 60 17.31 -13.71 -2.02
N GLY A 61 17.89 -13.36 -3.17
CA GLY A 61 18.98 -14.14 -3.80
C GLY A 61 18.55 -15.44 -4.47
N THR A 62 17.27 -15.81 -4.45
CA THR A 62 16.74 -17.01 -5.12
C THR A 62 16.06 -16.62 -6.44
N ASN A 63 16.33 -17.38 -7.51
CA ASN A 63 15.66 -17.22 -8.80
C ASN A 63 14.40 -18.08 -8.87
N PHE A 64 13.25 -17.46 -9.14
CA PHE A 64 11.95 -18.12 -9.23
C PHE A 64 11.45 -18.31 -10.67
N GLY A 65 12.21 -17.91 -11.70
CA GLY A 65 11.85 -18.14 -13.09
C GLY A 65 10.64 -17.33 -13.58
N GLY A 66 10.31 -16.22 -12.93
CA GLY A 66 9.23 -15.32 -13.37
C GLY A 66 7.83 -15.80 -13.02
N ILE A 67 7.68 -16.53 -11.90
CA ILE A 67 6.36 -16.86 -11.35
C ILE A 67 5.56 -15.60 -11.05
N LEU A 68 4.24 -15.70 -11.22
CA LEU A 68 3.34 -14.64 -10.79
C LEU A 68 3.22 -14.65 -9.27
N VAL A 69 3.42 -13.47 -8.68
CA VAL A 69 3.27 -13.22 -7.26
C VAL A 69 2.51 -11.94 -7.05
N SER A 70 1.70 -11.91 -6.01
CA SER A 70 1.11 -10.67 -5.53
C SER A 70 2.10 -9.97 -4.60
N GLN A 71 2.47 -8.72 -4.89
CA GLN A 71 3.29 -7.90 -3.98
C GLN A 71 2.58 -6.62 -3.58
N GLN A 72 3.06 -6.07 -2.46
CA GLN A 72 2.61 -4.82 -1.86
C GLN A 72 2.89 -3.62 -2.76
N ASP A 73 1.84 -2.89 -3.13
CA ASP A 73 1.95 -1.60 -3.80
C ASP A 73 1.86 -0.44 -2.79
N VAL A 74 2.68 0.58 -2.97
CA VAL A 74 2.65 1.84 -2.20
C VAL A 74 1.98 2.91 -3.05
N VAL A 75 0.96 3.57 -2.51
CA VAL A 75 0.29 4.68 -3.20
C VAL A 75 0.38 5.93 -2.36
N THR A 76 0.98 6.98 -2.90
CA THR A 76 0.91 8.31 -2.30
C THR A 76 -0.15 9.11 -3.03
N VAL A 77 -1.05 9.78 -2.31
CA VAL A 77 -2.01 10.69 -2.95
C VAL A 77 -1.75 12.09 -2.45
N ARG A 78 -1.63 13.05 -3.37
CA ARG A 78 -1.60 14.46 -3.00
C ARG A 78 -2.99 14.88 -2.54
N VAL A 79 -3.16 14.96 -1.24
CA VAL A 79 -4.30 15.64 -0.64
C VAL A 79 -3.79 16.96 -0.11
N ASN A 80 -4.01 18.06 -0.82
CA ASN A 80 -3.81 19.38 -0.21
C ASN A 80 -4.87 19.56 0.89
N TYR A 81 -4.50 19.96 2.09
CA TYR A 81 -5.44 20.41 3.14
C TYR A 81 -4.93 21.74 3.70
#